data_AF-A0A0D2V3N7-F1
#
_entry.id   AF-A0A0D2V3N7-F1
#
_cell.length_a   1.000
_cell.length_b   1.000
_cell.length_c   1.000
_cell.angle_alpha   90.00
_cell.angle_beta   90.00
_cell.angle_gamma   90.00
#
_symmetry.space_group_name_H-M   'P 1'
#
loop_
_entity.id
_entity.type
_entity.pdbx_description
1 polymer ?
#
loop_
_entity_poly.entity_id
_entity_poly.type
_entity_poly.pdbx_seq_one_letter_code
_entity_poly.pdbx_strand_id
1 'polypeptide(L)' 'VRHRLRKDHGIEGGIPVVFSLEKPKAKLLPFRGPSGEEDNPSDYQRGNSSNILKQNLRIESTFGWS' A
#
# COMPACT_ATOMS: atom_id res chain seq x y z
N VAL A 1 -4.75 -3.46 3.43
CA VAL A 1 -4.54 -4.73 2.67
C VAL A 1 -3.12 -5.25 2.81
N ARG A 2 -2.10 -4.54 2.31
CA ARG A 2 -0.68 -4.96 2.43
C ARG A 2 -0.24 -5.32 3.86
N HIS A 3 -0.59 -4.49 4.84
CA HIS A 3 -0.29 -4.75 6.25
C HIS A 3 -0.78 -6.14 6.70
N ARG A 4 -2.05 -6.45 6.42
CA ARG A 4 -2.66 -7.76 6.76
C ARG A 4 -2.03 -8.92 5.99
N LEU A 5 -1.78 -8.75 4.69
CA LEU A 5 -1.11 -9.78 3.89
C LEU A 5 0.26 -10.15 4.46
N ARG A 6 1.03 -9.17 4.94
CA ARG A 6 2.29 -9.42 5.62
C ARG A 6 2.10 -10.06 6.99
N LYS A 7 1.22 -9.51 7.82
CA LYS A 7 1.00 -9.95 9.21
C LYS A 7 0.42 -11.36 9.30
N ASP A 8 -0.64 -11.63 8.54
CA ASP A 8 -1.47 -12.82 8.71
C ASP A 8 -1.06 -13.96 7.76
N HIS A 9 -0.42 -13.63 6.64
CA HIS A 9 -0.09 -14.60 5.58
C HIS A 9 1.40 -14.63 5.21
N GLY A 10 2.25 -13.75 5.76
CA GLY A 10 3.67 -13.69 5.42
C GLY A 10 3.96 -13.24 3.98
N ILE A 11 2.98 -12.65 3.29
CA ILE A 11 3.10 -12.26 1.89
C ILE A 11 3.67 -10.84 1.80
N GLU A 12 4.91 -10.72 1.33
CA GLU A 12 5.59 -9.43 1.19
C GLU A 12 5.38 -8.78 -0.20
N GLY A 13 5.14 -9.58 -1.25
CA GLY A 13 5.07 -9.11 -2.63
C GLY A 13 4.67 -10.18 -3.64
N GLY A 14 4.93 -9.92 -4.93
CA GLY A 14 4.64 -10.86 -6.03
C GLY A 14 3.21 -10.81 -6.58
N ILE A 15 2.34 -9.98 -6.02
CA ILE A 15 0.96 -9.81 -6.48
C ILE A 15 0.86 -8.55 -7.37
N PRO A 16 0.45 -8.67 -8.65
CA PRO A 16 0.21 -7.51 -9.50
C PRO A 16 -1.05 -6.77 -9.01
N VAL A 17 -0.96 -5.45 -8.88
CA VAL A 17 -2.06 -4.60 -8.40
C VAL A 17 -2.17 -3.38 -9.30
N VAL A 18 -3.38 -3.11 -9.78
CA VAL A 18 -3.72 -1.87 -10.48
C VAL A 18 -4.12 -0.82 -9.45
N PHE A 19 -3.56 0.38 -9.55
CA PHE A 19 -3.87 1.50 -8.66
C PHE A 19 -3.95 2.82 -9.43
N SER A 20 -4.79 3.72 -8.94
CA SER A 20 -4.86 5.09 -9.43
C SER A 20 -3.72 5.94 -8.84
N LEU A 21 -3.25 6.90 -9.62
CA LEU A 21 -2.24 7.89 -9.17
C LEU A 21 -2.86 9.12 -8.49
N GLU A 22 -4.18 9.28 -8.58
CA GLU A 22 -4.90 10.40 -7.95
C GLU A 22 -4.79 10.30 -6.42
N LYS A 23 -4.50 11.44 -5.77
CA LYS A 23 -4.45 11.51 -4.31
C LYS A 23 -5.88 11.32 -3.76
N PRO A 24 -6.08 10.44 -2.77
CA PRO A 24 -7.39 10.28 -2.15
C PRO A 24 -7.83 11.61 -1.51
N LYS A 25 -9.05 12.04 -1.81
CA LYS A 25 -9.65 13.27 -1.29
C LYS A 25 -10.24 13.09 0.11
N ALA A 26 -10.48 11.84 0.53
CA ALA A 26 -11.02 11.51 1.83
C ALA A 26 -9.93 11.51 2.92
N LYS A 27 -10.26 12.03 4.10
CA LYS A 27 -9.44 11.88 5.31
C LYS A 27 -9.66 10.48 5.89
N LEU A 28 -8.63 9.91 6.50
CA LEU A 28 -8.74 8.63 7.20
C LEU A 28 -9.64 8.81 8.42
N LEU A 29 -10.73 8.06 8.45
CA LEU A 29 -11.53 7.93 9.67
C LEU A 29 -10.82 6.97 10.62
N PRO A 30 -10.89 7.20 11.94
CA PRO A 30 -10.43 6.22 12.90
C PRO A 30 -11.24 4.93 12.71
N PHE A 31 -10.55 3.80 12.61
CA PHE A 31 -11.17 2.48 12.60
C PHE A 31 -10.43 1.59 13.59
N ARG A 32 -11.16 0.63 14.18
CA ARG A 32 -10.58 -0.38 15.07
C ARG A 32 -10.28 -1.64 14.27
N GLY A 33 -9.18 -2.31 14.60
CA GLY A 33 -8.87 -3.62 14.04
C GLY A 33 -9.91 -4.67 14.43
N PRO A 34 -10.04 -5.78 13.69
CA PRO A 34 -10.97 -6.86 14.02
C PRO A 34 -10.70 -7.53 15.39
N SER A 35 -9.50 -7.36 15.96
CA SER A 35 -9.15 -7.84 17.31
C SER A 35 -9.52 -6.85 18.43
N GLY A 36 -10.05 -5.66 18.10
CA GLY A 36 -10.32 -4.61 19.09
C GLY A 36 -9.08 -3.83 19.54
N GLU A 37 -7.88 -4.20 19.08
CA GLU A 37 -6.66 -3.42 19.28
C GLU A 37 -6.64 -2.19 18.36
N GLU A 38 -6.06 -1.08 18.86
CA GLU A 38 -5.84 0.14 18.09
C GLU A 38 -4.78 -0.11 17.01
N ASP A 39 -5.22 -0.54 15.84
CA ASP A 39 -4.39 -0.52 14.63
C ASP A 39 -4.19 0.94 14.20
N ASN A 40 -2.93 1.38 14.06
CA ASN A 40 -2.63 2.74 13.62
C ASN A 40 -3.08 2.94 12.16
N PRO A 41 -3.96 3.90 11.86
CA PRO A 41 -4.45 4.13 10.49
C PRO A 41 -3.31 4.46 9.50
N SER A 42 -2.19 5.00 9.99
CA SER A 42 -0.99 5.29 9.19
C SER A 42 -0.33 4.03 8.63
N ASP A 43 -0.46 2.87 9.29
CA ASP A 43 0.15 1.61 8.85
C ASP A 43 -0.48 1.05 7.57
N TYR A 44 -1.66 1.57 7.21
CA TYR A 44 -2.37 1.25 5.97
C TYR A 44 -2.11 2.26 4.87
N GLN A 45 -1.49 3.40 5.21
CA GLN A 45 -1.15 4.42 4.25
C GLN A 45 0.11 3.99 3.48
N ARG A 46 -0.06 3.68 2.20
CA ARG A 46 1.08 3.60 1.29
C ARG A 46 1.65 5.02 1.18
N GLY A 47 2.92 5.21 1.52
CA GLY A 47 3.56 6.52 1.65
C GLY A 47 3.27 7.47 0.49
N ASN A 48 3.32 8.77 0.82
CA ASN A 48 3.30 9.95 -0.05
C ASN A 48 3.79 9.72 -1.49
N SER A 49 3.17 10.43 -2.45
CA SER A 49 3.26 10.23 -3.91
C SER A 49 4.68 10.04 -4.47
N SER A 50 5.68 10.63 -3.85
CA SER A 50 7.10 10.46 -4.16
C SER A 50 7.59 9.01 -4.04
N ASN A 51 7.11 8.24 -3.06
CA ASN A 51 7.45 6.83 -2.89
C ASN A 51 6.74 5.93 -3.90
N ILE A 52 5.56 6.34 -4.38
CA ILE A 52 4.79 5.63 -5.40
C ILE A 52 5.46 5.78 -6.76
N LEU A 53 5.86 7.01 -7.14
CA LEU A 53 6.58 7.24 -8.39
C LEU A 53 7.91 6.48 -8.44
N LYS A 54 8.66 6.46 -7.34
CA LYS A 54 9.90 5.66 -7.23
C LYS A 54 9.64 4.16 -7.37
N GLN A 55 8.54 3.65 -6.84
CA GLN A 55 8.15 2.25 -7.00
C GLN A 55 7.75 1.94 -8.45
N ASN A 56 7.04 2.83 -9.13
CA ASN A 56 6.65 2.64 -10.53
C ASN A 56 7.86 2.65 -11.46
N LEU A 57 8.76 3.63 -11.30
CA LEU A 57 10.03 3.68 -12.03
C LEU A 57 10.88 2.42 -11.81
N ARG A 58 10.91 1.90 -10.57
CA ARG A 58 11.58 0.62 -10.28
C ARG A 58 10.90 -0.53 -11.02
N ILE A 59 9.57 -0.61 -11.03
CA ILE A 59 8.81 -1.67 -11.71
C ILE A 59 9.05 -1.61 -13.23
N GLU A 60 8.94 -0.44 -13.85
CA GLU A 60 9.22 -0.22 -15.27
C GLU A 60 10.66 -0.62 -15.63
N SER A 61 11.64 -0.25 -14.79
CA SER A 61 13.04 -0.65 -14.95
C SER A 61 13.25 -2.17 -14.85
N THR A 62 12.50 -2.88 -14.00
CA THR A 62 12.60 -4.34 -13.87
C THR A 62 11.89 -5.11 -14.98
N PHE A 63 10.79 -4.58 -15.52
CA PHE A 63 9.99 -5.27 -16.53
C PHE A 63 10.29 -4.83 -17.97
N GLY A 64 11.10 -3.78 -18.16
CA GLY A 64 11.67 -3.41 -19.46
C GLY A 64 10.61 -3.28 -20.54
N TRP A 65 9.59 -2.45 -20.33
CA TRP A 65 8.66 -2.10 -21.40
C TRP A 65 9.33 -1.00 -22.25
N SER A 66 10.11 -1.44 -23.25
CA SER A 66 10.56 -0.64 -24.40
C SER A 66 9.75 -1.03 -25.63
#